data_AF-A0A5N6XKC3-F1
#
_entry.id   AF-A0A5N6XKC3-F1
#
_cell.length_a   1.000
_cell.length_b   1.000
_cell.length_c   1.000
_cell.angle_alpha   90.00
_cell.angle_beta   90.00
_cell.angle_gamma   90.00
#
_symmetry.space_group_name_H-M   'P 1'
#
loop_
_entity.id
_entity.type
_entity.pdbx_description
1 polymer ?
#
loop_
_entity_poly.entity_id
_entity_poly.type
_entity_poly.pdbx_seq_one_letter_code
_entity_poly.pdbx_strand_id
1 'polypeptide(L)'
;MNATVALHWYQPDMLCAMQDTGLMDMSDNKRILDKVDGYSNGGILVNKSMGAEYIAPRPPPFSHHRYVYLLFNQKGDYQFPQCYSHIFPQTAKARAGFDIQQFVDLARLGAPVAGNYFIVEYDGPVIEPTATASPTTTWLRSILCEGSGPTGSAAAKACEMEGSLQIVM
;
A
#
# COMPACT_ATOMS: atom_id res chain seq x y z
N MET A 1 -4.45 -20.90 -13.33
CA MET A 1 -3.63 -19.71 -13.03
C MET A 1 -3.64 -19.57 -11.52
N ASN A 2 -2.64 -20.09 -10.83
CA ASN A 2 -2.63 -20.24 -9.38
C ASN A 2 -1.65 -19.25 -8.75
N ALA A 3 -1.80 -17.95 -9.01
CA ALA A 3 -1.04 -16.96 -8.27
C ALA A 3 -1.76 -16.69 -6.95
N THR A 4 -1.05 -16.87 -5.83
CA THR A 4 -1.55 -16.60 -4.48
C THR A 4 -1.30 -15.16 -4.03
N VAL A 5 -0.49 -14.40 -4.78
CA VAL A 5 -0.25 -12.96 -4.58
C VAL A 5 -0.97 -12.20 -5.68
N ALA A 6 -1.75 -11.20 -5.29
CA ALA A 6 -2.39 -10.27 -6.20
C ALA A 6 -2.40 -8.88 -5.58
N LEU A 7 -2.22 -7.86 -6.40
CA LEU A 7 -2.33 -6.47 -5.96
C LEU A 7 -3.81 -6.10 -5.81
N HIS A 8 -4.21 -5.76 -4.58
CA HIS A 8 -5.56 -5.31 -4.24
C HIS A 8 -5.69 -3.79 -4.31
N TRP A 9 -4.65 -3.03 -3.98
CA TRP A 9 -4.67 -1.57 -4.03
C TRP A 9 -3.28 -0.99 -4.19
N TYR A 10 -3.13 0.05 -5.01
CA TYR A 10 -1.92 0.84 -5.04
C TYR A 10 -2.28 2.32 -5.19
N GLN A 11 -1.72 3.15 -4.32
CA GLN A 11 -1.98 4.58 -4.31
C GLN A 11 -0.66 5.35 -4.16
N PRO A 12 -0.17 6.00 -5.23
CA PRO A 12 0.99 6.90 -5.15
C PRO A 12 0.60 8.32 -4.73
N ASP A 13 1.64 9.13 -4.55
CA ASP A 13 1.60 10.59 -4.41
C ASP A 13 0.66 11.08 -3.29
N MET A 14 0.56 10.31 -2.20
CA MET A 14 -0.19 10.73 -1.03
C MET A 14 0.58 11.76 -0.24
N LEU A 15 -0.11 12.81 0.19
CA LEU A 15 0.46 13.86 1.02
C LEU A 15 -0.10 13.79 2.43
N CYS A 16 0.76 14.02 3.42
CA CYS A 16 0.36 14.23 4.80
C CYS A 16 -0.26 15.62 4.94
N ALA A 17 -1.57 15.69 5.10
CA ALA A 17 -2.28 16.90 5.50
C ALA A 17 -2.40 16.91 7.03
N MET A 18 -1.75 17.86 7.69
CA MET A 18 -1.98 18.09 9.11
C MET A 18 -3.40 18.63 9.29
N GLN A 19 -4.20 18.01 10.15
CA GLN A 19 -5.46 18.63 10.57
C GLN A 19 -5.12 19.86 11.40
N ASP A 20 -5.46 21.04 10.88
CA ASP A 20 -5.47 22.26 11.68
C ASP A 20 -6.61 22.09 12.70
N THR A 21 -6.33 21.54 13.87
CA THR A 21 -7.23 21.60 15.02
C THR A 21 -7.13 22.99 15.64
N GLY A 22 -7.40 24.02 14.83
CA GLY A 22 -7.59 25.39 15.29
C GLY A 22 -8.92 25.47 16.04
N LEU A 23 -8.93 25.20 17.34
CA LEU A 23 -9.99 25.68 18.21
C LEU A 23 -9.91 27.20 18.19
N MET A 24 -10.78 27.86 17.42
CA MET A 24 -10.93 29.30 17.47
C MET A 24 -11.67 29.65 18.77
N ASP A 25 -10.94 30.01 19.82
CA ASP A 25 -11.54 30.71 20.96
C ASP A 25 -11.86 32.15 20.52
N MET A 26 -13.15 32.43 20.33
CA MET A 26 -13.64 33.76 19.95
C MET A 26 -13.53 34.80 21.07
N SER A 27 -12.98 34.46 22.24
CA SER A 27 -12.91 35.37 23.38
C SER A 27 -11.65 36.25 23.42
N ASP A 28 -10.52 35.81 22.87
CA ASP A 28 -9.28 36.58 22.93
C ASP A 28 -8.39 36.30 21.72
N ASN A 29 -8.00 37.37 21.01
CA ASN A 29 -7.20 37.36 19.78
C ASN A 29 -5.73 36.91 19.99
N LYS A 30 -5.49 35.85 20.76
CA LYS A 30 -4.18 35.30 21.05
C LYS A 30 -4.18 33.82 20.70
N ARG A 31 -3.41 33.44 19.68
CA ARG A 31 -3.12 32.03 19.38
C ARG A 31 -2.55 31.38 20.63
N ILE A 32 -3.32 30.51 21.27
CA ILE A 32 -2.81 29.64 22.32
C ILE A 32 -1.95 28.59 21.63
N LEU A 33 -0.63 28.81 21.65
CA LEU A 33 0.34 27.78 21.32
C LEU A 33 0.40 26.81 22.51
N ASP A 34 -0.64 25.99 22.67
CA ASP A 34 -0.56 24.87 23.60
C ASP A 34 0.41 23.85 23.00
N LYS A 35 1.63 23.88 23.52
CA LYS A 35 2.59 22.79 23.39
C LYS A 35 2.03 21.61 24.19
N VAL A 36 1.06 20.91 23.61
CA VAL A 36 0.63 19.59 24.10
C VAL A 36 1.69 18.60 23.65
N ASP A 37 2.61 18.29 24.55
CA ASP A 37 3.52 17.15 24.43
C ASP A 37 2.68 15.86 24.48
N GLY A 38 2.05 15.48 23.36
CA GLY A 38 1.23 14.27 23.27
C GLY A 38 0.26 14.21 22.09
N TYR A 39 0.66 13.51 21.03
CA TYR A 39 -0.21 12.67 20.18
C TYR A 39 -1.47 13.28 19.50
N SER A 40 -1.56 14.61 19.29
CA SER A 40 -2.81 15.24 18.81
C SER A 40 -2.80 15.82 17.38
N ASN A 41 -1.68 15.78 16.67
CA ASN A 41 -1.60 16.27 15.27
C ASN A 41 -1.37 15.10 14.30
N GLY A 42 -2.29 14.13 14.30
CA GLY A 42 -2.24 13.01 13.36
C GLY A 42 -2.50 13.49 11.93
N GLY A 43 -1.44 13.64 11.13
CA GLY A 43 -1.57 13.95 9.71
C GLY A 43 -2.41 12.88 8.99
N ILE A 44 -3.35 13.33 8.16
CA ILE A 44 -4.15 12.46 7.29
C ILE A 44 -3.44 12.29 5.95
N LEU A 45 -3.37 11.06 5.46
CA LEU A 45 -2.92 10.81 4.09
C LEU A 45 -4.03 11.16 3.11
N VAL A 46 -3.77 12.14 2.26
CA VAL A 46 -4.69 12.59 1.22
C VAL A 46 -4.16 12.17 -0.13
N ASN A 47 -5.03 11.52 -0.91
CA ASN A 47 -4.72 11.17 -2.29
C ASN A 47 -4.67 12.41 -3.19
N LYS A 48 -3.62 12.53 -4.02
CA LYS A 48 -3.47 13.56 -5.06
C LYS A 48 -3.41 13.03 -6.49
N SER A 49 -3.34 11.71 -6.71
CA SER A 49 -3.16 11.11 -8.03
C SER A 49 -3.98 9.83 -8.22
N MET A 50 -4.06 9.37 -9.47
CA MET A 50 -4.72 8.10 -9.77
C MET A 50 -3.77 6.95 -9.47
N GLY A 51 -4.28 6.01 -8.70
CA GLY A 51 -3.64 4.74 -8.43
C GLY A 51 -4.32 3.59 -9.14
N ALA A 52 -3.95 2.40 -8.71
CA ALA A 52 -4.70 1.20 -8.93
C ALA A 52 -5.91 1.15 -8.00
N GLU A 53 -7.12 1.13 -8.56
CA GLU A 53 -8.34 1.06 -7.76
C GLU A 53 -8.41 -0.20 -6.87
N TYR A 54 -9.02 -0.04 -5.70
CA TYR A 54 -9.16 -1.07 -4.68
C TYR A 54 -10.04 -2.24 -5.16
N ILE A 55 -9.57 -3.47 -4.95
CA ILE A 55 -10.36 -4.71 -5.10
C ILE A 55 -10.61 -5.28 -3.70
N ALA A 56 -11.86 -5.56 -3.37
CA ALA A 56 -12.20 -6.16 -2.08
C ALA A 56 -11.60 -7.58 -1.93
N PRO A 57 -11.18 -7.97 -0.72
CA PRO A 57 -10.87 -9.35 -0.37
C PRO A 57 -11.93 -10.34 -0.85
N ARG A 58 -11.48 -11.39 -1.52
CA ARG A 58 -12.34 -12.46 -2.01
C ARG A 58 -11.53 -13.76 -2.14
N PRO A 59 -11.08 -14.34 -1.00
CA PRO A 59 -10.34 -15.59 -1.03
C PRO A 59 -11.18 -16.70 -1.70
N PRO A 60 -10.56 -17.66 -2.42
CA PRO A 60 -11.26 -18.82 -2.96
C PRO A 60 -11.87 -19.72 -1.86
N PRO A 61 -12.85 -20.59 -2.19
CA PRO A 61 -13.38 -21.59 -1.26
C PRO A 61 -12.27 -22.42 -0.59
N PHE A 62 -12.49 -22.79 0.68
CA PHE A 62 -11.56 -23.57 1.50
C PHE A 62 -10.17 -22.93 1.69
N SER A 63 -10.09 -21.60 1.64
CA SER A 63 -8.83 -20.87 1.82
C SER A 63 -9.00 -19.64 2.70
N HIS A 64 -7.88 -19.13 3.19
CA HIS A 64 -7.76 -17.83 3.84
C HIS A 64 -6.58 -17.10 3.23
N HIS A 65 -6.72 -15.79 3.01
CA HIS A 65 -5.67 -14.97 2.42
C HIS A 65 -5.25 -13.89 3.41
N ARG A 66 -3.94 -13.59 3.42
CA ARG A 66 -3.37 -12.46 4.17
C ARG A 66 -3.34 -11.24 3.25
N TYR A 67 -3.83 -10.12 3.75
CA TYR A 67 -3.86 -8.84 3.06
C TYR A 67 -2.91 -7.90 3.78
N VAL A 68 -1.85 -7.48 3.10
CA VAL A 68 -0.73 -6.76 3.72
C VAL A 68 -0.64 -5.37 3.13
N TYR A 69 -0.86 -4.35 3.96
CA TYR A 69 -0.59 -2.97 3.61
C TYR A 69 0.88 -2.65 3.86
N LEU A 70 1.54 -2.06 2.86
CA LEU A 70 2.89 -1.52 2.95
C LEU A 70 2.87 -0.05 2.57
N LEU A 71 3.41 0.80 3.43
CA LEU A 71 3.58 2.23 3.20
C LEU A 71 5.05 2.50 2.89
N PHE A 72 5.32 3.22 1.80
CA PHE A 72 6.67 3.61 1.38
C PHE A 72 6.80 5.12 1.24
N ASN A 73 8.01 5.62 1.45
CA ASN A 73 8.37 6.98 1.10
C ASN A 73 8.75 7.09 -0.38
N GLN A 74 8.19 8.07 -1.08
CA GLN A 74 8.56 8.42 -2.43
C GLN A 74 9.54 9.58 -2.38
N LYS A 75 10.76 9.32 -2.87
CA LYS A 75 11.74 10.39 -3.07
C LYS A 75 11.29 11.32 -4.20
N GLY A 76 11.84 12.52 -4.26
CA GLY A 76 11.48 13.52 -5.27
C GLY A 76 11.74 13.10 -6.73
N ASP A 77 12.55 12.07 -6.96
CA ASP A 77 12.82 11.46 -8.26
C ASP A 77 12.01 10.17 -8.53
N TYR A 78 10.99 9.89 -7.71
CA TYR A 78 10.13 8.74 -7.89
C TYR A 78 9.48 8.74 -9.28
N GLN A 79 9.56 7.59 -9.96
CA GLN A 79 8.89 7.35 -11.23
C GLN A 79 8.20 6.00 -11.17
N PHE A 80 6.93 5.95 -11.57
CA PHE A 80 6.21 4.69 -11.69
C PHE A 80 6.88 3.79 -12.75
N PRO A 81 7.24 2.53 -12.43
CA PRO A 81 7.79 1.61 -13.41
C PRO A 81 6.75 1.28 -14.51
N GLN A 82 6.90 1.83 -15.71
CA GLN A 82 5.88 1.73 -16.77
C GLN A 82 5.53 0.29 -17.17
N CYS A 83 6.49 -0.63 -17.03
CA CYS A 83 6.31 -2.06 -17.22
C CYS A 83 5.27 -2.69 -16.24
N TYR A 84 5.00 -2.03 -15.10
CA TYR A 84 3.92 -2.39 -14.17
C TYR A 84 2.56 -1.79 -14.53
N SER A 85 2.41 -1.06 -15.64
CA SER A 85 1.12 -0.47 -16.06
C SER A 85 -0.02 -1.48 -16.25
N HIS A 86 0.30 -2.76 -16.46
CA HIS A 86 -0.68 -3.84 -16.52
C HIS A 86 -1.51 -3.97 -15.23
N ILE A 87 -1.08 -3.38 -14.11
CA ILE A 87 -1.83 -3.43 -12.87
C ILE A 87 -3.14 -2.62 -12.97
N PHE A 88 -3.21 -1.48 -13.65
CA PHE A 88 -4.35 -0.55 -13.50
C PHE A 88 -5.77 -1.13 -13.67
N PRO A 89 -6.04 -2.05 -14.60
CA PRO A 89 -7.35 -2.69 -14.69
C PRO A 89 -7.75 -3.41 -13.40
N GLN A 90 -8.99 -3.19 -12.94
CA GLN A 90 -9.54 -3.78 -11.72
C GLN A 90 -9.98 -5.25 -11.94
N THR A 91 -9.06 -6.10 -12.42
CA THR A 91 -9.34 -7.50 -12.74
C THR A 91 -8.31 -8.45 -12.12
N ALA A 92 -8.76 -9.63 -11.67
CA ALA A 92 -7.85 -10.63 -11.11
C ALA A 92 -6.71 -11.00 -12.08
N LYS A 93 -6.98 -11.07 -13.40
CA LYS A 93 -5.98 -11.38 -14.42
C LYS A 93 -4.84 -10.34 -14.45
N ALA A 94 -5.20 -9.06 -14.36
CA ALA A 94 -4.27 -7.93 -14.34
C ALA A 94 -3.45 -7.89 -13.05
N ARG A 95 -4.08 -8.21 -11.90
CA ARG A 95 -3.47 -8.07 -10.57
C ARG A 95 -2.68 -9.29 -10.10
N ALA A 96 -3.02 -10.47 -10.61
CA ALA A 96 -2.43 -11.74 -10.18
C ALA A 96 -0.95 -11.85 -10.55
N GLY A 97 -0.16 -12.31 -9.57
CA GLY A 97 1.28 -12.49 -9.67
C GLY A 97 2.07 -11.20 -9.46
N PHE A 98 1.51 -10.19 -8.79
CA PHE A 98 2.24 -8.96 -8.50
C PHE A 98 3.50 -9.25 -7.66
N ASP A 99 4.67 -8.84 -8.17
CA ASP A 99 5.95 -9.00 -7.48
C ASP A 99 6.33 -7.70 -6.76
N ILE A 100 6.02 -7.65 -5.47
CA ILE A 100 6.31 -6.47 -4.64
C ILE A 100 7.81 -6.19 -4.51
N GLN A 101 8.67 -7.22 -4.47
CA GLN A 101 10.11 -7.02 -4.31
C GLN A 101 10.67 -6.37 -5.58
N GLN A 102 10.33 -6.93 -6.73
CA GLN A 102 10.74 -6.36 -8.01
C GLN A 102 10.17 -4.94 -8.21
N PHE A 103 8.91 -4.69 -7.83
CA PHE A 103 8.33 -3.35 -7.89
C PHE A 103 9.09 -2.34 -7.03
N VAL A 104 9.39 -2.69 -5.77
CA VAL A 104 10.13 -1.84 -4.83
C VAL A 104 11.52 -1.49 -5.34
N ASP A 105 12.21 -2.46 -5.93
CA ASP A 105 13.55 -2.26 -6.50
C ASP A 105 13.51 -1.32 -7.71
N LEU A 106 12.60 -1.56 -8.65
CA LEU A 106 12.46 -0.74 -9.86
C LEU A 106 11.98 0.68 -9.55
N ALA A 107 11.09 0.82 -8.57
CA ALA A 107 10.56 2.09 -8.12
C ALA A 107 11.49 2.82 -7.14
N ARG A 108 12.61 2.20 -6.74
CA ARG A 108 13.63 2.76 -5.81
C ARG A 108 13.07 3.22 -4.46
N LEU A 109 12.08 2.49 -3.94
CA LEU A 109 11.34 2.88 -2.73
C LEU A 109 12.10 2.59 -1.43
N GLY A 110 13.05 1.66 -1.46
CA GLY A 110 13.73 1.20 -0.25
C GLY A 110 12.81 0.41 0.69
N ALA A 111 13.11 0.43 1.99
CA ALA A 111 12.32 -0.29 2.98
C ALA A 111 10.97 0.41 3.26
N PRO A 112 9.89 -0.35 3.54
CA PRO A 112 8.63 0.24 3.96
C PRO A 112 8.79 0.99 5.29
N VAL A 113 8.12 2.14 5.41
CA VAL A 113 8.13 2.98 6.62
C VAL A 113 7.08 2.56 7.64
N ALA A 114 6.04 1.85 7.19
CA ALA A 114 5.03 1.22 8.03
C ALA A 114 4.39 0.04 7.29
N GLY A 115 3.74 -0.84 8.05
CA GLY A 115 2.94 -1.91 7.50
C GLY A 115 1.84 -2.34 8.46
N ASN A 116 0.79 -2.94 7.90
CA ASN A 116 -0.29 -3.55 8.66
C ASN A 116 -0.84 -4.74 7.86
N TYR A 117 -1.59 -5.63 8.50
CA TYR A 117 -2.22 -6.74 7.79
C TYR A 117 -3.50 -7.20 8.45
N PHE A 118 -4.32 -7.91 7.68
CA PHE A 118 -5.47 -8.66 8.17
C PHE A 118 -5.62 -9.96 7.39
N ILE A 119 -6.44 -10.88 7.90
CA ILE A 119 -6.74 -12.17 7.27
C ILE A 119 -8.22 -12.20 6.95
N VAL A 120 -8.57 -12.68 5.76
CA VAL A 120 -9.95 -12.96 5.37
C VAL A 120 -10.08 -14.42 5.03
N GLU A 121 -11.09 -15.05 5.61
CA GLU A 121 -11.53 -16.39 5.27
C GLU A 121 -12.63 -16.34 4.22
N TYR A 122 -12.80 -17.43 3.48
CA TYR A 122 -13.92 -17.55 2.56
C TYR A 122 -15.26 -17.45 3.30
N ASP A 123 -16.12 -16.52 2.86
CA ASP A 123 -17.44 -16.23 3.43
C ASP A 123 -18.60 -16.56 2.49
N GLY A 124 -18.33 -17.26 1.38
CA GLY A 124 -19.34 -17.69 0.43
C GLY A 124 -20.12 -18.94 0.88
N PRO A 125 -20.98 -19.50 0.00
CA PRO A 125 -21.79 -20.67 0.32
C PRO A 125 -20.96 -21.83 0.87
N VAL A 126 -21.51 -22.56 1.84
CA VAL A 126 -20.88 -23.78 2.35
C VAL A 126 -20.83 -24.80 1.21
N ILE A 127 -19.63 -25.11 0.75
CA ILE A 127 -19.37 -26.20 -0.19
C ILE A 127 -18.76 -27.32 0.66
N GLU A 128 -19.29 -28.54 0.58
CA GLU A 128 -18.66 -29.68 1.24
C GLU A 128 -17.35 -30.02 0.50
N PRO A 129 -16.21 -30.12 1.19
CA PRO A 129 -14.95 -30.43 0.53
C PRO A 129 -14.96 -31.87 0.01
N THR A 130 -15.05 -32.05 -1.30
CA THR A 130 -14.87 -33.36 -1.95
C THR A 130 -13.40 -33.81 -1.95
N ALA A 131 -12.45 -32.92 -1.60
CA ALA A 131 -11.02 -33.19 -1.54
C ALA A 131 -10.30 -32.31 -0.51
N THR A 132 -9.22 -32.83 0.06
CA THR A 132 -8.30 -32.09 0.96
C THR A 132 -7.60 -30.98 0.18
N ALA A 133 -7.68 -29.74 0.66
CA ALA A 133 -6.97 -28.61 0.07
C ALA A 133 -5.45 -28.86 0.09
N SER A 134 -4.82 -28.89 -1.09
CA SER A 134 -3.36 -28.96 -1.22
C SER A 134 -2.74 -27.56 -1.17
N PRO A 135 -1.54 -27.40 -0.60
CA PRO A 135 -0.82 -26.13 -0.61
C PRO A 135 -0.63 -25.64 -2.05
N THR A 136 -1.02 -24.41 -2.31
CA THR A 136 -0.89 -23.79 -3.64
C THR A 136 0.46 -23.08 -3.77
N THR A 137 1.18 -23.34 -4.85
CA THR A 137 2.45 -22.65 -5.16
C THR A 137 2.20 -21.19 -5.49
N THR A 138 2.97 -20.29 -4.87
CA THR A 138 2.92 -18.85 -5.14
C THR A 138 3.71 -18.56 -6.42
N TRP A 139 3.04 -18.14 -7.50
CA TRP A 139 3.72 -17.70 -8.72
C TRP A 139 3.70 -16.18 -8.83
N LEU A 140 4.86 -15.58 -9.03
CA LEU A 140 5.05 -14.16 -9.31
C LEU A 140 5.26 -13.96 -10.82
N ARG A 141 4.80 -12.85 -11.37
CA ARG A 141 5.15 -12.41 -12.72
C ARG A 141 6.43 -11.62 -12.64
N SER A 142 7.53 -12.23 -13.09
CA SER A 142 8.73 -11.46 -13.39
C SER A 142 8.47 -10.60 -14.62
N ILE A 143 8.61 -9.29 -14.48
CA ILE A 143 8.46 -8.33 -15.57
C ILE A 143 9.85 -7.86 -15.97
N LEU A 144 10.09 -7.81 -17.28
CA LEU A 144 11.30 -7.22 -17.85
C LEU A 144 11.10 -5.72 -17.92
N CYS A 145 11.80 -4.99 -17.05
CA CYS A 145 11.84 -3.55 -17.04
C CYS A 145 13.29 -3.12 -17.34
N GLU A 146 13.48 -2.17 -18.25
CA GLU A 146 14.79 -1.57 -18.47
C GLU A 146 15.07 -0.58 -17.32
N GLY A 147 16.01 -0.89 -16.42
CA GLY A 147 16.33 0.01 -15.30
C GLY A 147 17.47 -0.45 -14.38
N SER A 148 18.34 0.50 -14.02
CA SER A 148 19.61 0.34 -13.28
C SER A 148 19.46 0.04 -11.79
N GLY A 149 20.43 -0.71 -11.25
CA GLY A 149 20.38 -1.42 -9.98
C GLY A 149 20.23 -0.58 -8.69
N PRO A 150 19.85 -1.24 -7.58
CA PRO A 150 19.35 -0.59 -6.37
C PRO A 150 20.46 -0.07 -5.44
N THR A 151 20.18 1.04 -4.76
CA THR A 151 20.93 1.52 -3.58
C THR A 151 19.94 1.67 -2.42
N GLY A 152 20.06 0.82 -1.41
CA GLY A 152 19.19 0.83 -0.23
C GLY A 152 19.50 1.99 0.71
N SER A 153 18.46 2.54 1.37
CA SER A 153 18.58 3.51 2.46
C SER A 153 17.63 3.14 3.61
N ALA A 154 17.99 3.58 4.81
CA ALA A 154 17.41 3.17 6.09
C ALA A 154 16.01 3.79 6.40
N ALA A 155 15.30 3.14 7.32
CA ALA A 155 13.93 3.45 7.74
C ALA A 155 13.83 4.76 8.55
N ALA A 156 12.77 5.54 8.30
CA ALA A 156 12.32 6.65 9.14
C ALA A 156 10.78 6.80 9.04
N LYS A 157 10.15 7.67 9.83
CA LYS A 157 8.68 7.74 9.99
C LYS A 157 7.96 8.47 8.85
N ALA A 158 6.75 8.00 8.52
CA ALA A 158 5.96 8.47 7.37
C ALA A 158 5.59 9.97 7.37
N CYS A 159 5.32 10.58 8.53
CA CYS A 159 4.91 12.00 8.61
C CYS A 159 6.05 12.95 9.02
N GLU A 160 7.28 12.43 9.15
CA GLU A 160 8.47 13.22 9.53
C GLU A 160 9.41 13.42 8.31
N MET A 161 9.03 12.92 7.13
CA MET A 161 9.83 12.96 5.90
C MET A 161 9.36 14.08 4.95
N GLU A 162 10.32 14.75 4.31
CA GLU A 162 10.06 15.52 3.10
C GLU A 162 9.82 14.53 1.94
N GLY A 163 8.66 14.60 1.31
CA GLY A 163 8.31 13.74 0.16
C GLY A 163 6.83 13.37 0.11
N SER A 164 6.47 12.61 -0.92
CA SER A 164 5.14 11.97 -1.04
C SER A 164 5.20 10.55 -0.49
N LEU A 165 4.06 9.98 -0.16
CA LEU A 165 3.94 8.61 0.32
C LEU A 165 3.15 7.75 -0.66
N GLN A 166 3.39 6.45 -0.63
CA GLN A 166 2.60 5.50 -1.39
C GLN A 166 2.25 4.24 -0.60
N ILE A 167 1.06 3.69 -0.87
CA ILE A 167 0.59 2.42 -0.30
C ILE A 167 0.53 1.38 -1.40
N VAL A 168 0.92 0.15 -1.04
CA VAL A 168 0.73 -1.07 -1.82
C VAL A 168 0.04 -2.10 -0.93
N MET A 169 -0.99 -2.76 -1.45
CA MET A 169 -1.74 -3.84 -0.79
C MET A 169 -1.93 -5.01 -1.74
#